data_AF-A0A941PGB9-F1
#
_entry.id   AF-A0A941PGB9-F1
#
_cell.length_a   1.000
_cell.length_b   1.000
_cell.length_c   1.000
_cell.angle_alpha   90.00
_cell.angle_beta   90.00
_cell.angle_gamma   90.00
#
_symmetry.space_group_name_H-M   'P 1'
#
loop_
_entity.id
_entity.type
_entity.pdbx_description
1 polymer ?
#
loop_
_entity_poly.entity_id
_entity_poly.type
_entity_poly.pdbx_seq_one_letter_code
_entity_poly.pdbx_strand_id
1 'polypeptide(L)'
;MWTMIQKYLPKASQAEQLQALESKGTAHGHHFSLQELTDALQVYVDNVEKWNYDQRAVDQWCKKVGGAQTRLPAHVVNEYCRADRPFEPCPQEWESKLPRTRDVPEIWDSTQSKYIKGSWFITPLSKDNLSRNFAFCRYWLAGAGVSDRVAMPPIVGSDLIALRSLWKTRTQQLELLVRQLGAPSLVAGNTTGKVEPTIFRI
;
A
#
# COMPACT_ATOMS: atom_id res chain seq x y z
N MET A 1 6.02 11.27 5.52
CA MET A 1 5.01 11.58 6.56
C MET A 1 5.67 11.86 7.90
N TRP A 2 6.58 11.01 8.36
CA TRP A 2 7.26 11.16 9.66
C TRP A 2 8.09 12.45 9.78
N THR A 3 8.73 12.88 8.70
CA THR A 3 9.40 14.19 8.63
C THR A 3 8.44 15.40 8.69
N MET A 4 7.15 15.21 8.42
CA MET A 4 6.15 16.28 8.56
C MET A 4 5.87 16.59 10.03
N ILE A 5 5.85 15.58 10.90
CA ILE A 5 5.72 15.77 12.35
C ILE A 5 6.85 16.69 12.84
N GLN A 6 8.07 16.45 12.35
CA GLN A 6 9.24 17.29 12.69
C GLN A 6 9.15 18.72 12.15
N LYS A 7 8.51 18.93 10.99
CA LYS A 7 8.38 20.23 10.34
C LYS A 7 7.29 21.11 10.97
N TYR A 8 6.19 20.52 11.43
CA TYR A 8 4.99 21.26 11.80
C TYR A 8 4.68 21.26 13.31
N LEU A 9 5.42 20.51 14.13
CA LEU A 9 5.19 20.43 15.57
C LEU A 9 6.42 20.83 16.37
N PRO A 10 6.24 21.51 17.52
CA PRO A 10 7.32 21.70 18.49
C PRO A 10 7.86 20.35 18.97
N LYS A 11 9.18 20.26 19.23
CA LYS A 11 9.87 19.00 19.61
C LYS A 11 9.18 18.25 20.76
N ALA A 12 8.67 18.97 21.76
CA ALA A 12 7.94 18.40 22.89
C ALA A 12 6.65 17.68 22.47
N SER A 13 5.93 18.20 21.47
CA SER A 13 4.67 17.63 20.96
C SER A 13 4.88 16.50 19.94
N GLN A 14 6.08 16.37 19.38
CA GLN A 14 6.39 15.34 18.38
C GLN A 14 6.32 13.93 18.98
N ALA A 15 6.89 13.73 20.17
CA ALA A 15 6.91 12.44 20.85
C ALA A 15 5.51 12.01 21.30
N GLU A 16 4.71 12.96 21.82
CA GLU A 16 3.33 12.71 22.24
C GLU A 16 2.45 12.29 21.04
N GLN A 17 2.53 13.02 19.93
CA GLN A 17 1.77 12.67 18.73
C GLN A 17 2.22 11.32 18.14
N LEU A 18 3.52 11.03 18.15
CA LEU A 18 4.04 9.74 17.71
C LEU A 18 3.51 8.60 18.57
N GLN A 19 3.56 8.73 19.90
CA GLN A 19 3.04 7.74 20.83
C GLN A 19 1.53 7.54 20.66
N ALA A 20 0.77 8.62 20.45
CA ALA A 20 -0.66 8.54 20.20
C ALA A 20 -0.97 7.78 18.90
N LEU A 21 -0.24 8.06 17.81
CA LEU A 21 -0.41 7.38 16.52
C LEU A 21 -0.11 5.87 16.59
N GLU A 22 0.92 5.48 17.35
CA GLU A 22 1.37 4.09 17.46
C GLU A 22 0.53 3.24 18.44
N SER A 23 -0.01 3.83 19.51
CA SER A 23 -0.73 3.08 20.55
C SER A 23 -2.23 2.91 20.26
N LYS A 24 -2.93 4.03 20.08
CA LYS A 24 -4.41 4.09 20.04
C LYS A 24 -4.93 4.85 18.83
N GLY A 25 -4.04 5.33 17.96
CA GLY A 25 -4.35 6.30 16.92
C GLY A 25 -4.77 7.66 17.44
N THR A 26 -5.12 8.52 16.50
CA THR A 26 -5.58 9.89 16.72
C THR A 26 -6.90 10.11 15.98
N ALA A 27 -7.58 11.23 16.24
CA ALA A 27 -8.73 11.67 15.44
C ALA A 27 -8.39 11.83 13.93
N HIS A 28 -7.11 11.89 13.58
CA HIS A 28 -6.61 12.04 12.22
C HIS A 28 -6.04 10.75 11.62
N GLY A 29 -6.15 9.62 12.32
CA GLY A 29 -5.77 8.29 11.83
C GLY A 29 -4.92 7.47 12.82
N HIS A 30 -4.71 6.20 12.46
CA HIS A 30 -3.87 5.24 13.17
C HIS A 30 -2.63 4.91 12.35
N HIS A 31 -1.64 4.26 12.97
CA HIS A 31 -0.58 3.57 12.23
C HIS A 31 -1.21 2.65 11.16
N PHE A 32 -0.70 2.73 9.93
CA PHE A 32 -1.15 1.91 8.81
C PHE A 32 -0.04 0.94 8.42
N SER A 33 -0.42 -0.29 8.04
CA SER A 33 0.50 -1.29 7.52
C SER A 33 0.21 -1.58 6.05
N LEU A 34 1.26 -1.73 5.23
CA LEU A 34 1.13 -2.24 3.86
C LEU A 34 1.01 -3.77 3.79
N GLN A 35 1.15 -4.46 4.92
CA GLN A 35 1.24 -5.92 4.98
C GLN A 35 0.05 -6.62 4.32
N GLU A 36 -1.19 -6.19 4.60
CA GLU A 36 -2.38 -6.80 4.01
C GLU A 36 -2.37 -6.77 2.48
N LEU A 37 -1.90 -5.66 1.90
CA LEU A 37 -1.81 -5.51 0.44
C LEU A 37 -0.65 -6.33 -0.12
N THR A 38 0.53 -6.27 0.51
CA THR A 38 1.69 -7.03 0.04
C THR A 38 1.47 -8.54 0.14
N ASP A 39 0.76 -9.01 1.16
CA ASP A 39 0.42 -10.42 1.35
C ASP A 39 -0.59 -10.87 0.28
N ALA A 40 -1.61 -10.04 0.00
CA ALA A 40 -2.57 -10.32 -1.07
C ALA A 40 -1.91 -10.39 -2.45
N LEU A 41 -1.00 -9.46 -2.75
CA LEU A 41 -0.24 -9.46 -4.01
C LEU A 41 0.71 -10.67 -4.10
N GLN A 42 1.38 -11.05 -3.02
CA GLN A 42 2.25 -12.22 -2.98
C GLN A 42 1.44 -13.51 -3.23
N VAL A 43 0.32 -13.68 -2.52
CA VAL A 43 -0.59 -14.81 -2.74
C VAL A 43 -1.06 -14.87 -4.19
N TYR A 44 -1.36 -13.71 -4.79
CA TYR A 44 -1.75 -13.62 -6.19
C TYR A 44 -0.63 -14.13 -7.12
N VAL A 45 0.57 -13.57 -7.01
CA VAL A 45 1.72 -13.94 -7.85
C VAL A 45 2.06 -15.42 -7.73
N ASP A 46 2.04 -15.98 -6.52
CA ASP A 46 2.45 -17.38 -6.26
C ASP A 46 1.47 -18.43 -6.77
N ASN A 47 0.22 -18.06 -7.05
CA ASN A 47 -0.86 -19.01 -7.29
C ASN A 47 -1.72 -18.71 -8.51
N VAL A 48 -1.51 -17.58 -9.19
CA VAL A 48 -2.28 -17.17 -10.37
C VAL A 48 -2.40 -18.25 -11.44
N GLU A 49 -1.35 -19.05 -11.68
CA GLU A 49 -1.38 -20.13 -12.68
C GLU A 49 -2.22 -21.34 -12.25
N LYS A 50 -2.52 -21.48 -10.96
CA LYS A 50 -3.27 -22.61 -10.37
C LYS A 50 -4.77 -22.38 -10.33
N TRP A 51 -5.20 -21.15 -10.58
CA TRP A 51 -6.59 -20.73 -10.43
C TRP A 51 -7.30 -20.60 -11.78
N ASN A 52 -8.60 -20.91 -11.77
CA ASN A 52 -9.45 -20.61 -12.92
C ASN A 52 -9.67 -19.09 -13.08
N TYR A 53 -10.37 -18.68 -14.14
CA TYR A 53 -10.59 -17.26 -14.40
C TYR A 53 -11.31 -16.55 -13.25
N ASP A 54 -12.41 -17.09 -12.73
CA ASP A 54 -13.21 -16.43 -11.68
C ASP A 54 -12.44 -16.32 -10.36
N GLN A 55 -11.69 -17.37 -10.00
CA GLN A 55 -10.81 -17.36 -8.84
C GLN A 55 -9.75 -16.27 -8.96
N ARG A 56 -9.07 -16.17 -10.11
CA ARG A 56 -8.11 -15.09 -10.36
C ARG A 56 -8.77 -13.73 -10.31
N ALA A 57 -9.85 -13.57 -11.06
CA ALA A 57 -10.40 -12.27 -11.38
C ALA A 57 -11.22 -11.69 -10.23
N VAL A 58 -12.18 -12.46 -9.76
CA VAL A 58 -13.17 -12.02 -8.78
C VAL A 58 -12.62 -12.21 -7.38
N ASP A 59 -12.20 -13.43 -7.05
CA ASP A 59 -11.88 -13.77 -5.67
C ASP A 59 -10.54 -13.22 -5.21
N GLN A 60 -9.51 -13.29 -6.06
CA GLN A 60 -8.15 -12.91 -5.66
C GLN A 60 -7.83 -11.47 -6.06
N TRP A 61 -7.98 -11.12 -7.34
CA TRP A 61 -7.66 -9.78 -7.82
C TRP A 61 -8.62 -8.73 -7.26
N CYS A 62 -9.90 -8.79 -7.60
CA CYS A 62 -10.86 -7.77 -7.18
C CYS A 62 -11.06 -7.80 -5.65
N LYS A 63 -11.50 -8.92 -5.08
CA LYS A 63 -11.86 -8.96 -3.65
C LYS A 63 -10.67 -8.84 -2.70
N LYS A 64 -9.57 -9.58 -2.91
CA LYS A 64 -8.42 -9.54 -1.97
C LYS A 64 -7.51 -8.35 -2.23
N VAL A 65 -6.95 -8.21 -3.43
CA VAL A 65 -6.04 -7.10 -3.76
C VAL A 65 -6.81 -5.78 -3.76
N GLY A 66 -7.88 -5.67 -4.53
CA GLY A 66 -8.70 -4.46 -4.58
C GLY A 66 -9.31 -4.13 -3.21
N GLY A 67 -9.73 -5.14 -2.44
CA GLY A 67 -10.20 -4.96 -1.08
C GLY A 67 -9.15 -4.34 -0.16
N ALA A 68 -7.90 -4.83 -0.19
CA ALA A 68 -6.80 -4.22 0.55
C ALA A 68 -6.50 -2.78 0.08
N GLN A 69 -6.61 -2.51 -1.23
CA GLN A 69 -6.42 -1.19 -1.79
C GLN A 69 -7.45 -0.14 -1.33
N THR A 70 -8.68 -0.55 -1.01
CA THR A 70 -9.69 0.38 -0.45
C THR A 70 -9.30 0.93 0.92
N ARG A 71 -8.39 0.27 1.65
CA ARG A 71 -7.94 0.66 2.99
C ARG A 71 -6.66 1.48 3.00
N LEU A 72 -6.08 1.76 1.82
CA LEU A 72 -4.83 2.51 1.74
C LEU A 72 -5.01 3.97 2.19
N PRO A 73 -4.04 4.51 2.95
CA PRO A 73 -4.06 5.92 3.29
C PRO A 73 -3.82 6.78 2.05
N ALA A 74 -4.33 8.01 2.08
CA ALA A 74 -4.28 8.93 0.93
C ALA A 74 -2.87 9.13 0.36
N HIS A 75 -1.82 9.12 1.19
CA HIS A 75 -0.45 9.31 0.72
C HIS A 75 0.09 8.12 -0.09
N VAL A 76 -0.39 6.89 0.15
CA VAL A 76 -0.04 5.73 -0.69
C VAL A 76 -0.87 5.75 -1.98
N VAL A 77 -2.15 6.13 -1.90
CA VAL A 77 -2.99 6.33 -3.09
C VAL A 77 -2.37 7.38 -4.01
N ASN A 78 -1.89 8.49 -3.47
CA ASN A 78 -1.18 9.51 -4.24
C ASN A 78 0.09 8.98 -4.91
N GLU A 79 0.79 8.02 -4.29
CA GLU A 79 1.94 7.34 -4.91
C GLU A 79 1.52 6.44 -6.08
N TYR A 80 0.38 5.77 -5.98
CA TYR A 80 -0.23 5.04 -7.10
C TYR A 80 -0.69 5.96 -8.24
N CYS A 81 -1.33 7.08 -7.92
CA CYS A 81 -1.90 8.01 -8.89
C CYS A 81 -0.86 8.97 -9.51
N ARG A 82 0.41 8.82 -9.16
CA ARG A 82 1.49 9.68 -9.63
C ARG A 82 1.74 9.49 -11.14
N ALA A 83 1.99 10.58 -11.87
CA ALA A 83 2.15 10.54 -13.33
C ALA A 83 3.58 10.86 -13.82
N ASP A 84 4.38 11.52 -13.00
CA ASP A 84 5.67 12.12 -13.35
C ASP A 84 6.87 11.16 -13.22
N ARG A 85 6.68 9.95 -12.67
CA ARG A 85 7.73 8.92 -12.56
C ARG A 85 7.15 7.52 -12.45
N PRO A 86 7.90 6.45 -12.75
CA PRO A 86 7.45 5.07 -12.51
C PRO A 86 7.30 4.76 -11.01
N PHE A 87 6.62 3.65 -10.72
CA PHE A 87 6.45 3.14 -9.35
C PHE A 87 7.63 2.26 -8.91
N GLU A 88 8.19 1.50 -9.85
CA GLU A 88 9.44 0.77 -9.72
C GLU A 88 10.49 1.38 -10.66
N PRO A 89 11.69 1.77 -10.17
CA PRO A 89 12.12 1.68 -8.77
C PRO A 89 11.38 2.67 -7.86
N CYS A 90 11.06 2.24 -6.64
CA CYS A 90 10.53 3.13 -5.61
C CYS A 90 11.63 4.15 -5.23
N PRO A 91 11.34 5.46 -5.15
CA PRO A 91 12.34 6.44 -4.73
C PRO A 91 12.89 6.12 -3.36
N GLN A 92 14.19 6.33 -3.20
CA GLN A 92 14.88 6.18 -1.91
C GLN A 92 14.54 7.34 -0.96
N GLU A 93 14.33 8.53 -1.51
CA GLU A 93 14.00 9.73 -0.75
C GLU A 93 12.52 10.06 -0.87
N TRP A 94 11.92 10.46 0.25
CA TRP A 94 10.55 10.93 0.24
C TRP A 94 10.49 12.37 -0.25
N GLU A 95 9.88 12.57 -1.40
CA GLU A 95 9.69 13.90 -1.95
C GLU A 95 8.77 14.71 -1.04
N SER A 96 9.20 15.94 -0.74
CA SER A 96 8.45 16.86 0.14
C SER A 96 7.06 17.22 -0.42
N LYS A 97 6.85 17.03 -1.73
CA LYS A 97 5.60 17.27 -2.43
C LYS A 97 5.15 15.99 -3.11
N LEU A 98 4.10 15.38 -2.56
CA LEU A 98 3.32 14.41 -3.31
C LEU A 98 2.28 15.11 -4.18
N PRO A 99 2.04 14.63 -5.40
CA PRO A 99 0.83 14.96 -6.13
C PRO A 99 -0.38 14.63 -5.25
N ARG A 100 -1.23 15.62 -5.00
CA ARG A 100 -2.52 15.41 -4.32
C ARG A 100 -3.58 15.11 -5.35
N THR A 101 -3.40 14.00 -6.05
CA THR A 101 -4.36 13.54 -7.06
C THR A 101 -4.77 12.11 -6.76
N ARG A 102 -6.04 11.83 -7.05
CA ARG A 102 -6.60 10.49 -7.11
C ARG A 102 -6.93 10.10 -8.55
N ASP A 103 -6.52 10.94 -9.50
CA ASP A 103 -6.67 10.69 -10.91
C ASP A 103 -5.60 9.68 -11.31
N VAL A 104 -6.03 8.60 -11.95
CA VAL A 104 -5.12 7.66 -12.58
C VAL A 104 -4.91 8.16 -14.01
N PRO A 105 -3.72 8.67 -14.34
CA PRO A 105 -3.49 9.41 -15.57
C PRO A 105 -3.63 8.53 -16.82
N GLU A 106 -3.24 7.25 -16.72
CA GLU A 106 -3.24 6.32 -17.85
C GLU A 106 -3.74 4.94 -17.43
N ILE A 107 -4.97 4.60 -17.83
CA ILE A 107 -5.52 3.25 -17.75
C ILE A 107 -5.59 2.71 -19.17
N TRP A 108 -5.01 1.54 -19.40
CA TRP A 108 -5.12 0.87 -20.70
C TRP A 108 -6.52 0.26 -20.87
N ASP A 109 -7.29 0.76 -21.85
CA ASP A 109 -8.53 0.15 -22.31
C ASP A 109 -8.23 -0.82 -23.45
N SER A 110 -8.26 -2.13 -23.15
CA SER A 110 -8.05 -3.17 -24.15
C SER A 110 -9.16 -3.23 -25.20
N THR A 111 -10.39 -2.84 -24.85
CA THR A 111 -11.54 -2.83 -25.77
C THR A 111 -11.39 -1.74 -26.82
N GLN A 112 -10.89 -0.57 -26.41
CA GLN A 112 -10.70 0.58 -27.30
C GLN A 112 -9.25 0.72 -27.81
N SER A 113 -8.34 -0.15 -27.37
CA SER A 113 -6.91 -0.09 -27.67
C SER A 113 -6.29 1.30 -27.45
N LYS A 114 -6.65 1.95 -26.33
CA LYS A 114 -6.18 3.31 -26.01
C LYS A 114 -6.03 3.53 -24.51
N TYR A 115 -5.25 4.53 -24.15
CA TYR A 115 -5.18 5.03 -22.77
C TYR A 115 -6.35 5.96 -22.47
N ILE A 116 -6.95 5.79 -21.30
CA ILE A 116 -8.00 6.64 -20.76
C ILE A 116 -7.64 7.13 -19.36
N LYS A 117 -8.22 8.26 -18.95
CA LYS A 117 -8.09 8.75 -17.58
C LYS A 117 -9.11 8.08 -16.68
N GLY A 118 -8.74 7.76 -15.45
CA GLY A 118 -9.67 7.26 -14.45
C GLY A 118 -9.44 7.87 -13.08
N SER A 119 -10.13 7.33 -12.08
CA SER A 119 -9.94 7.69 -10.67
C SER A 119 -9.69 6.43 -9.84
N TRP A 120 -9.02 6.59 -8.70
CA TRP A 120 -8.70 5.50 -7.78
C TRP A 120 -9.93 4.69 -7.32
N PHE A 121 -11.10 5.32 -7.20
CA PHE A 121 -12.29 4.61 -6.73
C PHE A 121 -13.20 4.13 -7.86
N ILE A 122 -13.13 4.79 -9.03
CA ILE A 122 -14.03 4.57 -10.16
C ILE A 122 -13.22 4.70 -11.45
N THR A 123 -13.30 3.69 -12.31
CA THR A 123 -12.64 3.70 -13.62
C THR A 123 -13.69 3.79 -14.73
N PRO A 124 -13.42 4.42 -15.88
CA PRO A 124 -14.39 4.42 -16.97
C PRO A 124 -14.61 3.02 -17.57
N LEU A 125 -13.69 2.09 -17.30
CA LEU A 125 -13.80 0.67 -17.68
C LEU A 125 -14.81 -0.09 -16.82
N SER A 126 -15.19 0.44 -15.66
CA SER A 126 -16.15 -0.19 -14.77
C SER A 126 -17.08 0.83 -14.13
N LYS A 127 -18.39 0.65 -14.30
CA LYS A 127 -19.39 1.44 -13.56
C LYS A 127 -19.40 1.14 -12.05
N ASP A 128 -18.60 0.17 -11.61
CA ASP A 128 -18.48 -0.25 -10.22
C ASP A 128 -17.21 0.28 -9.56
N ASN A 129 -17.11 0.06 -8.24
CA ASN A 129 -16.03 0.56 -7.42
C ASN A 129 -14.83 -0.40 -7.36
N LEU A 130 -13.68 0.15 -6.98
CA LEU A 130 -12.51 -0.60 -6.52
C LEU A 130 -12.93 -1.74 -5.58
N SER A 131 -12.29 -2.90 -5.71
CA SER A 131 -12.58 -4.19 -5.05
C SER A 131 -13.75 -5.01 -5.58
N ARG A 132 -14.72 -4.40 -6.28
CA ARG A 132 -15.86 -5.14 -6.82
C ARG A 132 -15.55 -5.71 -8.20
N ASN A 133 -14.99 -4.87 -9.06
CA ASN A 133 -14.76 -5.22 -10.47
C ASN A 133 -13.32 -5.01 -10.95
N PHE A 134 -12.50 -4.34 -10.16
CA PHE A 134 -11.10 -4.13 -10.49
C PHE A 134 -10.26 -3.95 -9.22
N ALA A 135 -8.96 -4.13 -9.41
CA ALA A 135 -7.90 -3.68 -8.54
C ALA A 135 -6.83 -3.00 -9.41
N PHE A 136 -5.88 -2.31 -8.80
CA PHE A 136 -4.77 -1.66 -9.50
C PHE A 136 -3.46 -2.42 -9.35
N CYS A 137 -2.61 -2.34 -10.35
CA CYS A 137 -1.17 -2.47 -10.17
C CYS A 137 -0.48 -1.44 -11.04
N ARG A 138 0.68 -0.97 -10.60
CA ARG A 138 1.47 0.03 -11.29
C ARG A 138 2.82 -0.57 -11.68
N TYR A 139 3.19 -0.41 -12.95
CA TYR A 139 4.47 -0.91 -13.46
C TYR A 139 5.33 0.21 -14.07
N TRP A 140 6.40 -0.19 -14.76
CA TRP A 140 7.52 0.62 -15.24
C TRP A 140 7.14 1.79 -16.17
N LEU A 141 5.92 1.85 -16.71
CA LEU A 141 5.46 3.01 -17.47
C LEU A 141 4.83 4.06 -16.54
N ALA A 142 5.24 5.31 -16.73
CA ALA A 142 4.70 6.44 -16.00
C ALA A 142 3.18 6.50 -16.16
N GLY A 143 2.44 6.29 -15.07
CA GLY A 143 0.99 6.47 -15.06
C GLY A 143 0.12 5.26 -15.37
N ALA A 144 0.69 4.10 -15.76
CA ALA A 144 -0.08 2.93 -16.18
C ALA A 144 -0.64 2.14 -14.97
N GLY A 145 -1.92 2.33 -14.66
CA GLY A 145 -2.69 1.46 -13.77
C GLY A 145 -3.44 0.41 -14.58
N VAL A 146 -3.15 -0.88 -14.39
CA VAL A 146 -4.01 -1.94 -14.95
C VAL A 146 -5.26 -2.01 -14.08
N SER A 147 -6.43 -1.63 -14.63
CA SER A 147 -7.73 -1.76 -13.97
C SER A 147 -8.58 -2.87 -14.59
N ASP A 148 -7.93 -3.93 -15.05
CA ASP A 148 -8.63 -5.09 -15.61
C ASP A 148 -9.07 -6.03 -14.49
N ARG A 149 -10.00 -6.94 -14.82
CA ARG A 149 -10.45 -8.01 -13.92
C ARG A 149 -9.34 -8.97 -13.55
N VAL A 150 -8.25 -9.05 -14.33
CA VAL A 150 -7.07 -9.89 -14.07
C VAL A 150 -5.82 -9.07 -14.33
N ALA A 151 -4.78 -9.22 -13.50
CA ALA A 151 -3.48 -8.61 -13.75
C ALA A 151 -2.45 -9.64 -14.18
N MET A 152 -1.49 -9.20 -14.99
CA MET A 152 -0.40 -10.05 -15.44
C MET A 152 0.61 -10.27 -14.32
N PRO A 153 1.06 -11.51 -14.05
CA PRO A 153 1.94 -11.81 -12.92
C PRO A 153 3.23 -10.96 -12.85
N PRO A 154 3.93 -10.68 -13.98
CA PRO A 154 5.11 -9.81 -13.94
C PRO A 154 4.80 -8.39 -13.46
N ILE A 155 3.67 -7.83 -13.87
CA ILE A 155 3.22 -6.47 -13.49
C ILE A 155 2.91 -6.42 -11.99
N VAL A 156 2.21 -7.45 -11.48
CA VAL A 156 1.90 -7.58 -10.05
C VAL A 156 3.18 -7.76 -9.22
N GLY A 157 4.15 -8.52 -9.74
CA GLY A 157 5.47 -8.69 -9.11
C GLY A 157 6.22 -7.38 -8.95
N SER A 158 6.25 -6.55 -9.99
CA SER A 158 6.83 -5.19 -9.94
C SER A 158 6.14 -4.30 -8.90
N ASP A 159 4.80 -4.29 -8.88
CA ASP A 159 4.02 -3.53 -7.89
C ASP A 159 4.36 -3.97 -6.46
N LEU A 160 4.47 -5.28 -6.24
CA LEU A 160 4.86 -5.86 -4.95
C LEU A 160 6.27 -5.45 -4.52
N ILE A 161 7.25 -5.45 -5.43
CA ILE A 161 8.62 -5.01 -5.14
C ILE A 161 8.65 -3.52 -4.76
N ALA A 162 7.92 -2.68 -5.51
CA ALA A 162 7.81 -1.25 -5.22
C ALA A 162 7.17 -1.00 -3.85
N LEU A 163 6.06 -1.68 -3.53
CA LEU A 163 5.39 -1.57 -2.23
C LEU A 163 6.26 -2.05 -1.06
N ARG A 164 6.98 -3.17 -1.22
CA ARG A 164 7.92 -3.65 -0.20
C ARG A 164 9.03 -2.65 0.04
N SER A 165 9.56 -2.06 -1.03
CA SER A 165 10.59 -1.02 -0.94
C SER A 165 10.05 0.22 -0.24
N LEU A 166 8.85 0.68 -0.61
CA LEU A 166 8.16 1.80 0.05
C LEU A 166 7.95 1.53 1.54
N TRP A 167 7.46 0.33 1.88
CA TRP A 167 7.21 -0.07 3.27
C TRP A 167 8.50 -0.11 4.09
N LYS A 168 9.57 -0.71 3.55
CA LYS A 168 10.88 -0.76 4.18
C LYS A 168 11.41 0.63 4.48
N THR A 169 11.38 1.54 3.49
CA THR A 169 11.83 2.93 3.67
C THR A 169 11.00 3.65 4.72
N ARG A 170 9.68 3.44 4.77
CA ARG A 170 8.82 4.08 5.79
C ARG A 170 9.05 3.55 7.19
N THR A 171 9.30 2.26 7.34
CA THR A 171 9.63 1.63 8.62
C THR A 171 10.96 2.17 9.14
N GLN A 172 11.98 2.25 8.29
CA GLN A 172 13.29 2.81 8.65
C GLN A 172 13.21 4.30 9.06
N GLN A 173 12.41 5.11 8.36
CA GLN A 173 12.18 6.50 8.72
C GLN A 173 11.46 6.66 10.07
N LEU A 174 10.50 5.78 10.35
CA LEU A 174 9.81 5.74 11.64
C LEU A 174 10.79 5.36 12.77
N GLU A 175 11.58 4.31 12.57
CA GLU A 175 12.61 3.90 13.55
C GLU A 175 13.61 5.01 13.84
N LEU A 176 14.07 5.73 12.81
CA LEU A 176 14.95 6.88 12.97
C LEU A 176 14.27 7.99 13.78
N LEU A 177 13.01 8.32 13.48
CA LEU A 177 12.25 9.33 14.21
C LEU A 177 12.07 8.95 15.68
N VAL A 178 11.70 7.69 15.97
CA VAL A 178 11.56 7.15 17.33
C VAL A 178 12.86 7.34 18.11
N ARG A 179 14.00 6.96 17.51
CA ARG A 179 15.33 7.12 18.12
C ARG A 179 15.67 8.59 18.39
N GLN A 180 15.39 9.49 17.44
CA GLN A 180 15.67 10.92 17.59
C GLN A 180 14.83 11.59 18.68
N LEU A 181 13.61 11.10 18.91
CA LEU A 181 12.70 11.65 19.90
C LEU A 181 12.87 11.01 21.29
N GLY A 182 13.67 9.95 21.42
CA GLY A 182 13.76 9.19 22.66
C GLY A 182 12.42 8.55 23.07
N ALA A 183 11.52 8.34 22.10
CA ALA A 183 10.21 7.77 22.35
C ALA A 183 10.33 6.24 22.54
N PRO A 184 9.54 5.61 23.43
CA PRO A 184 9.52 4.16 23.55
C PRO A 184 9.03 3.54 22.22
N SER A 185 9.85 2.70 21.61
CA SER A 185 9.49 1.94 20.41
C SER A 185 8.47 0.86 20.77
N LEU A 186 7.28 0.91 20.16
CA LEU A 186 6.30 -0.20 20.20
C LEU A 186 6.54 -1.24 19.09
N VAL A 187 7.49 -0.98 18.18
CA VAL A 187 7.74 -1.82 16.98
C VAL A 187 8.38 -3.18 17.34
N ALA A 188 8.83 -3.38 18.59
CA ALA A 188 9.43 -4.63 19.06
C ALA A 188 8.42 -5.72 19.50
N GLY A 189 7.11 -5.50 19.29
CA GLY A 189 6.05 -6.34 19.88
C GLY A 189 5.57 -7.56 19.11
N ASN A 190 6.25 -8.04 18.05
CA ASN A 190 5.74 -9.19 17.27
C ASN A 190 6.78 -10.26 16.89
N THR A 191 7.89 -10.36 17.62
CA THR A 191 8.84 -11.48 17.49
C THR A 191 9.24 -12.00 18.86
N THR A 192 8.34 -12.76 19.51
CA THR A 192 8.69 -13.86 20.44
C THR A 192 7.39 -14.53 20.92
N GLY A 193 6.74 -15.26 20.02
CA GLY A 193 5.87 -16.36 20.43
C GLY A 193 6.72 -17.49 20.99
N LYS A 194 7.23 -17.34 22.21
CA LYS A 194 7.67 -18.49 23.02
C LYS A 194 6.41 -19.19 23.47
N VAL A 195 6.07 -20.28 22.80
CA VAL A 195 5.11 -21.27 23.31
C VAL A 195 5.77 -21.90 24.53
N GLU A 196 5.34 -21.52 25.73
CA GLU A 196 5.58 -22.34 26.91
C GLU A 196 4.75 -23.62 26.80
N PRO A 197 5.34 -24.81 27.00
CA PRO A 197 4.59 -26.04 27.03
C PRO A 197 3.82 -26.13 28.35
N THR A 198 2.49 -26.00 28.27
CA THR A 198 1.57 -26.34 29.35
C THR A 198 1.72 -27.82 29.69
N ILE A 199 2.44 -28.12 30.77
CA ILE A 199 2.47 -29.45 31.36
C ILE A 199 1.13 -29.68 32.05
N PHE A 200 0.25 -30.47 31.43
CA PHE A 200 -0.86 -31.11 32.12
C PHE A 200 -0.29 -32.14 33.10
N ARG A 201 -0.51 -31.92 34.40
CA ARG A 201 -0.44 -33.00 35.40
C ARG A 201 -1.85 -33.56 35.58
N ILE A 202 -1.98 -34.87 35.35
CA ILE A 202 -3.07 -35.71 35.84
C ILE A 202 -2.75 -36.06 37.29
#